data_AF-A0A7D5L9A9-F1
#
_entry.id   AF-A0A7D5L9A9-F1
#
_cell.length_a   1.000
_cell.length_b   1.000
_cell.length_c   1.000
_cell.angle_alpha   90.00
_cell.angle_beta   90.00
_cell.angle_gamma   90.00
#
_symmetry.space_group_name_H-M   'P 1'
#
loop_
_entity.id
_entity.type
_entity.pdbx_description
1 polymer ?
#
loop_
_entity_poly.entity_id
_entity_poly.type
_entity_poly.pdbx_seq_one_letter_code
_entity_poly.pdbx_strand_id
1 'polypeptide(L)'
;MRDTLDALAAGELTPAEAEARLRGYATADLSAGEPGASTGSDANGEADEATANGGDPRSALFDASRERRRGIPEGILAEGKTPAEVAALADTALETTGRALVTRADDRTADRVRTYLDEKRPGAAVEQDARARTLVARTSEFERPAVDATVGVVTGGTADAEAAGEAAVVAREAGPSVELVEDVGVANLDRLLDAVPKLRGADCLVVAAGREGALPTVLAGLVDVPVIGLPVSSGYGAGGDGLAALLGLLQSCTVLSTVNVDAGFLAGSQAALVARRVADARAPADPAKR
;
A
#
# COMPACT_ATOMS: atom_id res chain seq x y z
N MET A 1 -13.45 16.46 -11.86
CA MET A 1 -13.47 15.53 -10.69
C MET A 1 -13.11 16.21 -9.38
N ARG A 2 -11.96 16.90 -9.29
CA ARG A 2 -11.49 17.56 -8.05
C ARG A 2 -12.52 18.55 -7.46
N ASP A 3 -13.02 19.49 -8.27
CA ASP A 3 -14.05 20.45 -7.84
C ASP A 3 -15.35 19.81 -7.33
N THR A 4 -15.75 18.68 -7.93
CA THR A 4 -16.94 17.93 -7.48
C THR A 4 -16.71 17.26 -6.13
N LEU A 5 -15.51 16.73 -5.89
CA LEU A 5 -15.15 16.11 -4.62
C LEU A 5 -14.96 17.15 -3.51
N ASP A 6 -14.43 18.32 -3.84
CA ASP A 6 -14.27 19.43 -2.90
C ASP A 6 -15.64 20.01 -2.49
N ALA A 7 -16.56 20.18 -3.43
CA ALA A 7 -17.94 20.61 -3.15
C ALA A 7 -18.73 19.56 -2.33
N LEU A 8 -18.52 18.26 -2.58
CA LEU A 8 -19.10 17.20 -1.74
C LEU A 8 -18.52 17.22 -0.32
N ALA A 9 -17.21 17.43 -0.18
CA ALA A 9 -16.55 17.52 1.12
C ALA A 9 -16.98 18.77 1.91
N ALA A 10 -17.30 19.86 1.22
CA ALA A 10 -17.85 21.09 1.80
C ALA A 10 -19.35 21.00 2.13
N GLY A 11 -20.04 19.90 1.75
CA GLY A 11 -21.48 19.72 1.96
C GLY A 11 -22.36 20.51 0.99
N GLU A 12 -21.77 21.09 -0.06
CA GLU A 12 -22.46 21.86 -1.10
C GLU A 12 -23.13 20.95 -2.14
N LEU A 13 -22.77 19.67 -2.15
CA LEU A 13 -23.40 18.63 -2.97
C LEU A 13 -23.85 17.46 -2.11
N THR A 14 -24.98 16.88 -2.47
CA THR A 14 -25.36 15.56 -1.99
C THR A 14 -24.55 14.47 -2.70
N PRO A 15 -24.40 13.27 -2.11
CA PRO A 15 -23.74 12.15 -2.77
C PRO A 15 -24.34 11.81 -4.16
N ALA A 16 -25.66 11.93 -4.33
CA ALA A 16 -26.33 11.67 -5.60
C ALA A 16 -26.00 12.71 -6.68
N GLU A 17 -25.85 13.98 -6.31
CA GLU A 17 -25.46 15.05 -7.23
C GLU A 17 -23.98 14.96 -7.62
N ALA A 18 -23.12 14.61 -6.65
CA ALA A 18 -21.72 14.34 -6.92
C ALA A 18 -21.57 13.12 -7.86
N GLU A 19 -22.32 12.05 -7.61
CA GLU A 19 -22.36 10.87 -8.48
C GLU A 19 -22.82 11.24 -9.90
N ALA A 20 -23.91 11.99 -10.03
CA ALA A 20 -24.42 12.43 -11.33
C ALA A 20 -23.40 13.26 -12.12
N ARG A 21 -22.64 14.14 -11.43
CA ARG A 21 -21.56 14.94 -12.05
C ARG A 21 -20.33 14.09 -12.42
N LEU A 22 -20.14 12.95 -11.76
CA LEU A 22 -19.02 12.05 -12.00
C LEU A 22 -19.35 10.92 -12.99
N ARG A 23 -20.61 10.74 -13.39
CA ARG A 23 -21.02 9.71 -14.37
C ARG A 23 -20.26 9.77 -15.69
N GLY A 24 -19.91 10.96 -16.18
CA GLY A 24 -19.11 11.13 -17.40
C GLY A 24 -17.60 10.88 -17.22
N TYR A 25 -17.11 10.83 -15.98
CA TYR A 25 -15.74 10.42 -15.68
C TYR A 25 -15.60 8.89 -15.54
N ALA A 26 -16.72 8.19 -15.33
CA ALA A 26 -16.77 6.72 -15.22
C ALA A 26 -16.90 6.01 -16.57
N THR A 27 -17.32 6.71 -17.62
CA THR A 27 -17.45 6.16 -18.97
C THR A 27 -16.75 7.08 -19.96
N ALA A 28 -15.49 6.75 -20.31
CA ALA A 28 -14.96 7.24 -21.57
C ALA A 28 -15.84 6.64 -22.70
N ASP A 29 -16.44 7.51 -23.50
CA ASP A 29 -17.37 7.20 -24.59
C ASP A 29 -16.89 6.06 -25.50
N LEU A 30 -17.74 5.02 -25.63
CA LEU A 30 -17.85 4.25 -26.87
C LEU A 30 -19.34 4.21 -27.26
N SER A 31 -19.57 4.68 -28.47
CA SER A 31 -20.84 5.14 -29.03
C SER A 31 -21.92 4.06 -29.21
N ALA A 32 -23.16 4.49 -28.91
CA ALA A 32 -24.43 4.23 -29.60
C ALA A 32 -24.56 3.04 -30.57
N GLY A 33 -25.51 2.15 -30.26
CA GLY A 33 -26.16 1.24 -31.21
C GLY A 33 -27.51 0.77 -30.63
N GLU A 34 -28.61 1.10 -31.31
CA GLU A 34 -29.98 0.71 -30.95
C GLU A 34 -30.21 -0.82 -31.02
N PRO A 35 -31.21 -1.39 -30.29
CA PRO A 35 -31.44 -2.83 -30.29
C PRO A 35 -32.38 -3.27 -31.42
N GLY A 36 -31.86 -4.08 -32.35
CA GLY A 36 -32.64 -4.89 -33.29
C GLY A 36 -33.00 -6.25 -32.70
N ALA A 37 -34.24 -6.69 -32.92
CA ALA A 37 -34.85 -7.88 -32.35
C ALA A 37 -34.73 -9.14 -33.24
N SER A 38 -34.98 -10.31 -32.61
CA SER A 38 -35.28 -11.66 -33.17
C SER A 38 -34.10 -12.46 -33.74
N THR A 39 -34.03 -13.80 -33.79
CA THR A 39 -34.73 -15.00 -33.26
C THR A 39 -33.91 -16.21 -33.77
N GLY A 40 -33.93 -17.37 -33.08
CA GLY A 40 -33.87 -18.68 -33.76
C GLY A 40 -32.57 -19.52 -33.71
N SER A 41 -32.65 -20.59 -32.89
CA SER A 41 -32.30 -22.01 -33.14
C SER A 41 -30.92 -22.48 -33.67
N ASP A 42 -30.36 -23.41 -32.88
CA ASP A 42 -29.78 -24.72 -33.21
C ASP A 42 -28.32 -24.90 -33.70
N ALA A 43 -27.57 -25.60 -32.84
CA ALA A 43 -26.68 -26.77 -33.04
C ALA A 43 -25.30 -26.67 -33.75
N ASN A 44 -24.27 -26.99 -32.95
CA ASN A 44 -23.01 -27.73 -33.18
C ASN A 44 -22.07 -27.41 -34.36
N GLY A 45 -20.83 -27.06 -34.02
CA GLY A 45 -19.65 -27.20 -34.89
C GLY A 45 -18.38 -26.65 -34.22
N GLU A 46 -17.35 -27.49 -34.06
CA GLU A 46 -16.01 -27.12 -33.58
C GLU A 46 -15.25 -26.25 -34.59
N ALA A 47 -14.65 -25.15 -34.12
CA ALA A 47 -13.23 -24.79 -34.24
C ALA A 47 -13.02 -23.27 -34.11
N ASP A 48 -12.09 -22.90 -33.24
CA ASP A 48 -11.14 -21.77 -33.33
C ASP A 48 -11.67 -20.41 -33.82
N GLU A 49 -11.91 -19.46 -32.89
CA GLU A 49 -11.58 -18.05 -33.10
C GLU A 49 -11.76 -17.19 -31.84
N ALA A 50 -10.86 -16.22 -31.74
CA ALA A 50 -10.81 -15.14 -30.77
C ALA A 50 -12.18 -14.54 -30.41
N THR A 51 -12.51 -14.58 -29.12
CA THR A 51 -13.48 -13.67 -28.48
C THR A 51 -12.93 -13.37 -27.09
N ALA A 52 -12.33 -12.19 -26.87
CA ALA A 52 -13.07 -11.02 -26.45
C ALA A 52 -14.15 -11.40 -25.43
N ASN A 53 -13.82 -11.30 -24.14
CA ASN A 53 -14.87 -11.24 -23.14
C ASN A 53 -14.59 -10.08 -22.19
N GLY A 54 -15.57 -9.19 -22.14
CA GLY A 54 -15.49 -7.87 -21.53
C GLY A 54 -15.11 -7.92 -20.06
N GLY A 55 -14.19 -7.05 -19.67
CA GLY A 55 -13.96 -6.74 -18.27
C GLY A 55 -15.23 -6.17 -17.65
N ASP A 56 -15.60 -6.71 -16.49
CA ASP A 56 -16.71 -6.25 -15.66
C ASP A 56 -16.58 -4.72 -15.38
N PRO A 57 -17.64 -3.91 -15.55
CA PRO A 57 -17.65 -2.48 -15.21
C PRO A 57 -17.45 -2.17 -13.71
N ARG A 58 -17.18 -3.18 -12.87
CA ARG A 58 -16.69 -3.04 -11.48
C ARG A 58 -15.16 -3.07 -11.37
N SER A 59 -14.45 -2.52 -12.35
CA SER A 59 -13.02 -2.26 -12.23
C SER A 59 -12.77 -1.48 -10.92
N ALA A 60 -11.81 -1.95 -10.13
CA ALA A 60 -11.61 -1.51 -8.74
C ALA A 60 -11.61 0.02 -8.63
N LEU A 61 -12.55 0.60 -7.87
CA LEU A 61 -12.62 2.06 -7.73
C LEU A 61 -11.46 2.55 -6.84
N PHE A 62 -10.57 3.37 -7.39
CA PHE A 62 -9.47 3.97 -6.62
C PHE A 62 -10.00 4.99 -5.61
N ASP A 63 -9.67 4.82 -4.33
CA ASP A 63 -10.11 5.69 -3.24
C ASP A 63 -9.20 6.93 -3.06
N ALA A 64 -9.35 7.90 -3.98
CA ALA A 64 -8.60 9.16 -3.94
C ALA A 64 -8.82 9.97 -2.65
N SER A 65 -9.88 9.67 -1.88
CA SER A 65 -10.20 10.38 -0.64
C SER A 65 -9.60 9.72 0.62
N ARG A 66 -8.91 8.57 0.49
CA ARG A 66 -8.36 7.83 1.64
C ARG A 66 -7.40 8.68 2.46
N GLU A 67 -6.51 9.41 1.81
CA GLU A 67 -5.52 10.24 2.50
C GLU A 67 -6.17 11.36 3.29
N ARG A 68 -7.19 12.03 2.73
CA ARG A 68 -7.96 13.04 3.46
C ARG A 68 -8.71 12.46 4.67
N ARG A 69 -9.28 11.26 4.52
CA ARG A 69 -10.09 10.62 5.59
C ARG A 69 -9.25 9.92 6.66
N ARG A 70 -8.09 9.37 6.30
CA ARG A 70 -7.29 8.49 7.16
C ARG A 70 -5.87 8.98 7.38
N GLY A 71 -5.36 9.94 6.62
CA GLY A 71 -3.98 10.41 6.70
C GLY A 71 -2.95 9.48 6.05
N ILE A 72 -3.40 8.51 5.25
CA ILE A 72 -2.56 7.51 4.56
C ILE A 72 -2.96 7.42 3.08
N PRO A 73 -2.00 7.37 2.13
CA PRO A 73 -2.27 7.14 0.71
C PRO A 73 -3.13 5.90 0.43
N GLU A 74 -3.86 5.91 -0.67
CA GLU A 74 -4.43 4.68 -1.22
C GLU A 74 -3.36 3.86 -1.96
N GLY A 75 -3.36 2.55 -1.71
CA GLY A 75 -2.47 1.60 -2.34
C GLY A 75 -3.19 0.78 -3.40
N ILE A 76 -2.51 0.53 -4.51
CA ILE A 76 -2.96 -0.37 -5.57
C ILE A 76 -2.32 -1.72 -5.33
N LEU A 77 -3.09 -2.68 -4.85
CA LEU A 77 -2.66 -4.09 -4.77
C LEU A 77 -2.60 -4.67 -6.19
N ALA A 78 -1.41 -5.02 -6.67
CA ALA A 78 -1.23 -5.63 -8.00
C ALA A 78 -1.62 -7.11 -8.02
N GLU A 79 -1.42 -7.81 -6.89
CA GLU A 79 -1.78 -9.21 -6.74
C GLU A 79 -3.26 -9.45 -7.08
N GLY A 80 -3.53 -10.46 -7.92
CA GLY A 80 -4.88 -10.78 -8.39
C GLY A 80 -5.44 -9.85 -9.47
N LYS A 81 -4.68 -8.86 -9.96
CA LYS A 81 -5.07 -7.98 -11.08
C LYS A 81 -4.21 -8.23 -12.30
N THR A 82 -4.74 -7.90 -13.47
CA THR A 82 -3.97 -7.89 -14.72
C THR A 82 -3.03 -6.66 -14.76
N PRO A 83 -1.87 -6.76 -15.44
CA PRO A 83 -0.98 -5.61 -15.63
C PRO A 83 -1.66 -4.37 -16.24
N ALA A 84 -2.65 -4.57 -17.12
CA ALA A 84 -3.40 -3.48 -17.75
C ALA A 84 -4.33 -2.77 -16.76
N GLU A 85 -5.02 -3.50 -15.89
CA GLU A 85 -5.84 -2.92 -14.83
C GLU A 85 -4.99 -2.12 -13.84
N VAL A 86 -3.83 -2.65 -13.43
CA VAL A 86 -2.92 -1.94 -12.52
C VAL A 86 -2.41 -0.64 -13.15
N ALA A 87 -2.06 -0.65 -14.44
CA ALA A 87 -1.65 0.55 -15.17
C ALA A 87 -2.76 1.61 -15.24
N ALA A 88 -3.99 1.21 -15.53
CA ALA A 88 -5.14 2.12 -15.54
C ALA A 88 -5.43 2.72 -14.16
N LEU A 89 -5.30 1.93 -13.09
CA LEU A 89 -5.42 2.40 -11.71
C LEU A 89 -4.31 3.39 -11.34
N ALA A 90 -3.07 3.11 -11.74
CA ALA A 90 -1.95 4.00 -11.49
C ALA A 90 -2.13 5.35 -12.20
N ASP A 91 -2.63 5.33 -13.44
CA ASP A 91 -2.97 6.54 -14.20
C ASP A 91 -4.06 7.36 -13.49
N THR A 92 -5.14 6.70 -13.06
CA THR A 92 -6.22 7.33 -12.29
C THR A 92 -5.72 7.91 -10.95
N ALA A 93 -4.82 7.20 -10.26
CA ALA A 93 -4.23 7.66 -9.01
C ALA A 93 -3.38 8.92 -9.19
N LEU A 94 -2.58 8.98 -10.26
CA LEU A 94 -1.81 10.17 -10.64
C LEU A 94 -2.72 11.35 -10.99
N GLU A 95 -3.81 11.12 -11.74
CA GLU A 95 -4.75 12.18 -12.08
C GLU A 95 -5.39 12.83 -10.85
N THR A 96 -5.80 11.99 -9.90
CA THR A 96 -6.65 12.41 -8.80
C THR A 96 -5.85 12.92 -7.60
N THR A 97 -4.69 12.30 -7.33
CA THR A 97 -3.89 12.55 -6.12
C THR A 97 -2.46 13.01 -6.40
N GLY A 98 -2.01 12.97 -7.66
CA GLY A 98 -0.62 13.27 -8.01
C GLY A 98 0.36 12.13 -7.70
N ARG A 99 -0.11 11.00 -7.17
CA ARG A 99 0.73 9.86 -6.79
C ARG A 99 0.01 8.53 -7.01
N ALA A 100 0.73 7.54 -7.53
CA ALA A 100 0.32 6.14 -7.51
C ALA A 100 1.29 5.33 -6.63
N LEU A 101 0.76 4.51 -5.73
CA LEU A 101 1.51 3.57 -4.92
C LEU A 101 1.03 2.16 -5.24
N VAL A 102 1.83 1.39 -5.98
CA VAL A 102 1.54 0.01 -6.36
C VAL A 102 2.33 -0.93 -5.46
N THR A 103 1.68 -1.96 -4.95
CA THR A 103 2.23 -2.98 -4.03
C THR A 103 2.11 -4.38 -4.63
N ARG A 104 3.03 -5.28 -4.28
CA ARG A 104 3.11 -6.66 -4.77
C ARG A 104 3.13 -6.80 -6.29
N ALA A 105 3.75 -5.83 -6.98
CA ALA A 105 3.92 -5.84 -8.43
C ALA A 105 5.05 -6.81 -8.81
N ASP A 106 4.76 -7.77 -9.68
CA ASP A 106 5.81 -8.51 -10.39
C ASP A 106 6.45 -7.64 -11.48
N ASP A 107 7.57 -8.09 -12.05
CA ASP A 107 8.32 -7.34 -13.07
C ASP A 107 7.43 -7.01 -14.28
N ARG A 108 6.60 -7.96 -14.72
CA ARG A 108 5.67 -7.76 -15.84
C ARG A 108 4.68 -6.64 -15.57
N THR A 109 4.13 -6.57 -14.35
CA THR A 109 3.21 -5.52 -13.94
C THR A 109 3.93 -4.18 -13.82
N ALA A 110 5.10 -4.15 -13.19
CA ALA A 110 5.90 -2.94 -13.06
C ALA A 110 6.27 -2.35 -14.43
N ASP A 111 6.72 -3.19 -15.36
CA ASP A 111 7.05 -2.78 -16.73
C ASP A 111 5.83 -2.26 -17.48
N ARG A 112 4.68 -2.94 -17.36
CA ARG A 112 3.44 -2.47 -17.99
C ARG A 112 3.01 -1.12 -17.45
N VAL A 113 3.06 -0.92 -16.14
CA VAL A 113 2.71 0.37 -15.51
C VAL A 113 3.66 1.46 -16.00
N ARG A 114 4.97 1.20 -16.01
CA ARG A 114 5.97 2.17 -16.50
C ARG A 114 5.71 2.58 -17.94
N THR A 115 5.63 1.62 -18.86
CA THR A 115 5.40 1.91 -20.29
C THR A 115 4.10 2.69 -20.49
N TYR A 116 3.03 2.31 -19.80
CA TYR A 116 1.75 3.01 -19.91
C TYR A 116 1.84 4.46 -19.44
N LEU A 117 2.52 4.70 -18.30
CA LEU A 117 2.68 6.04 -17.75
C LEU A 117 3.64 6.90 -18.57
N ASP A 118 4.71 6.33 -19.13
CA ASP A 118 5.61 7.03 -20.04
C ASP A 118 4.88 7.56 -21.29
N GLU A 119 3.92 6.78 -21.81
CA GLU A 119 3.07 7.18 -22.95
C GLU A 119 2.00 8.21 -22.57
N LYS A 120 1.31 8.02 -21.44
CA LYS A 120 0.13 8.82 -21.05
C LYS A 120 0.45 10.08 -20.24
N ARG A 121 1.52 10.04 -19.46
CA ARG A 121 1.93 11.12 -18.54
C ARG A 121 3.43 11.41 -18.68
N PRO A 122 3.86 11.92 -19.86
CA PRO A 122 5.26 12.29 -20.05
C PRO A 122 5.68 13.31 -18.99
N GLY A 123 6.64 12.93 -18.13
CA GLY A 123 7.13 13.75 -17.02
C GLY A 123 6.78 13.21 -15.62
N ALA A 124 5.93 12.18 -15.50
CA ALA A 124 5.76 11.49 -14.24
C ALA A 124 7.06 10.75 -13.84
N ALA A 125 7.50 10.92 -12.60
CA ALA A 125 8.65 10.19 -12.07
C ALA A 125 8.18 8.82 -11.56
N VAL A 126 8.80 7.75 -12.04
CA VAL A 126 8.49 6.36 -11.63
C VAL A 126 9.70 5.75 -10.92
N GLU A 127 9.49 5.33 -9.67
CA GLU A 127 10.47 4.67 -8.81
C GLU A 127 10.00 3.23 -8.56
N GLN A 128 10.81 2.23 -8.89
CA GLN A 128 10.53 0.82 -8.60
C GLN A 128 11.52 0.31 -7.56
N ASP A 129 11.01 -0.42 -6.57
CA ASP A 129 11.81 -1.31 -5.74
C ASP A 129 11.45 -2.75 -6.11
N ALA A 130 12.38 -3.40 -6.82
CA ALA A 130 12.19 -4.78 -7.29
C ALA A 130 12.16 -5.80 -6.14
N ARG A 131 12.85 -5.52 -5.03
CA ARG A 131 12.90 -6.43 -3.88
C ARG A 131 11.64 -6.31 -3.03
N ALA A 132 11.16 -5.09 -2.82
CA ALA A 132 9.89 -4.82 -2.14
C ALA A 132 8.66 -5.10 -3.02
N ARG A 133 8.87 -5.30 -4.33
CA ARG A 133 7.79 -5.44 -5.34
C ARG A 133 6.81 -4.26 -5.29
N THR A 134 7.36 -3.07 -5.13
CA THR A 134 6.59 -1.82 -5.12
C THR A 134 6.98 -0.90 -6.26
N LEU A 135 6.02 -0.13 -6.74
CA LEU A 135 6.23 0.94 -7.72
C LEU A 135 5.52 2.20 -7.23
N VAL A 136 6.24 3.30 -7.18
CA VAL A 136 5.69 4.62 -6.86
C VAL A 136 5.84 5.53 -8.07
N ALA A 137 4.73 6.06 -8.56
CA ALA A 137 4.73 7.11 -9.58
C ALA A 137 4.25 8.42 -8.96
N ARG A 138 4.87 9.55 -9.34
CA ARG A 138 4.52 10.89 -8.83
C ARG A 138 4.51 11.89 -9.99
N THR A 139 3.59 12.86 -9.97
CA THR A 139 3.66 14.01 -10.88
C THR A 139 4.75 14.98 -10.43
N SER A 140 5.16 15.91 -11.30
CA SER A 140 6.19 16.91 -10.99
C SER A 140 5.80 17.85 -9.84
N GLU A 141 4.50 18.07 -9.63
CA GLU A 141 3.94 18.96 -8.62
C GLU A 141 3.65 18.23 -7.30
N PHE A 142 3.81 16.91 -7.26
CA PHE A 142 3.49 16.14 -6.08
C PHE A 142 4.56 16.33 -4.99
N GLU A 143 4.15 16.91 -3.87
CA GLU A 143 4.95 17.00 -2.66
C GLU A 143 4.46 15.97 -1.64
N ARG A 144 5.39 15.14 -1.16
CA ARG A 144 5.10 14.18 -0.11
C ARG A 144 4.76 14.92 1.21
N PRO A 145 3.78 14.45 2.00
CA PRO A 145 3.51 15.03 3.32
C PRO A 145 4.77 15.05 4.20
N ALA A 146 5.02 16.13 4.92
CA ALA A 146 6.07 16.19 5.91
C ALA A 146 5.53 15.77 7.29
N VAL A 147 6.10 14.73 7.88
CA VAL A 147 5.78 14.29 9.25
C VAL A 147 7.09 14.22 10.03
N ASP A 148 7.22 15.06 11.06
CA ASP A 148 8.42 15.14 11.91
C ASP A 148 8.46 13.98 12.93
N ALA A 149 8.63 12.78 12.38
CA ALA A 149 8.76 11.54 13.11
C ALA A 149 9.51 10.49 12.27
N THR A 150 10.02 9.48 12.96
CA THR A 150 10.82 8.40 12.36
C THR A 150 10.15 7.05 12.56
N VAL A 151 9.96 6.30 11.47
CA VAL A 151 9.55 4.90 11.51
C VAL A 151 10.77 4.02 11.27
N GLY A 152 11.10 3.16 12.24
CA GLY A 152 12.10 2.11 12.05
C GLY A 152 11.46 0.88 11.42
N VAL A 153 12.07 0.31 10.38
CA VAL A 153 11.66 -0.94 9.76
C VAL A 153 12.78 -1.96 9.93
N VAL A 154 12.48 -3.08 10.58
CA VAL A 154 13.48 -4.04 11.06
C VAL A 154 13.21 -5.42 10.47
N THR A 155 14.25 -6.12 10.00
CA THR A 155 14.11 -7.49 9.45
C THR A 155 14.97 -8.51 10.19
N GLY A 156 14.46 -9.74 10.30
CA GLY A 156 15.21 -10.87 10.86
C GLY A 156 16.24 -11.44 9.89
N GLY A 157 15.91 -11.45 8.60
CA GLY A 157 16.85 -11.84 7.56
C GLY A 157 16.47 -11.28 6.20
N THR A 158 17.29 -11.61 5.20
CA THR A 158 17.10 -11.12 3.83
C THR A 158 15.77 -11.56 3.20
N ALA A 159 15.20 -12.68 3.65
CA ALA A 159 13.92 -13.22 3.19
C ALA A 159 12.70 -12.40 3.64
N ASP A 160 12.85 -11.53 4.64
CA ASP A 160 11.74 -10.69 5.15
C ASP A 160 11.62 -9.36 4.39
N ALA A 161 12.52 -9.12 3.44
CA ALA A 161 12.69 -7.81 2.81
C ALA A 161 11.55 -7.39 1.87
N GLU A 162 10.81 -8.33 1.28
CA GLU A 162 9.64 -7.98 0.46
C GLU A 162 8.58 -7.28 1.30
N ALA A 163 8.09 -7.96 2.35
CA ALA A 163 7.08 -7.42 3.25
C ALA A 163 7.57 -6.18 4.02
N ALA A 164 8.83 -6.18 4.47
CA ALA A 164 9.42 -5.03 5.15
C ALA A 164 9.62 -3.84 4.22
N GLY A 165 10.06 -4.08 2.98
CA GLY A 165 10.21 -3.07 1.94
C GLY A 165 8.87 -2.43 1.58
N GLU A 166 7.81 -3.23 1.43
CA GLU A 166 6.45 -2.72 1.23
C GLU A 166 6.03 -1.78 2.37
N ALA A 167 6.26 -2.18 3.63
CA ALA A 167 5.98 -1.34 4.79
C ALA A 167 6.81 -0.04 4.79
N ALA A 168 8.09 -0.12 4.43
CA ALA A 168 8.99 1.03 4.36
C ALA A 168 8.55 2.04 3.29
N VAL A 169 8.17 1.57 2.09
CA VAL A 169 7.69 2.43 1.01
C VAL A 169 6.37 3.08 1.40
N VAL A 170 5.43 2.33 1.98
CA VAL A 170 4.12 2.85 2.40
C VAL A 170 4.26 3.89 3.50
N ALA A 171 5.07 3.61 4.53
CA ALA A 171 5.33 4.56 5.60
C ALA A 171 6.00 5.84 5.05
N ARG A 172 7.00 5.68 4.17
CA ARG A 172 7.68 6.81 3.54
C ARG A 172 6.71 7.66 2.73
N GLU A 173 5.86 7.08 1.90
CA GLU A 173 4.86 7.84 1.14
C GLU A 173 3.83 8.55 2.03
N ALA A 174 3.54 8.03 3.23
CA ALA A 174 2.66 8.70 4.18
C ALA A 174 3.31 9.91 4.90
N GLY A 175 4.64 10.09 4.77
CA GLY A 175 5.36 11.29 5.18
C GLY A 175 6.51 11.16 6.19
N PRO A 176 6.50 10.25 7.19
CA PRO A 176 7.61 10.17 8.14
C PRO A 176 8.92 9.74 7.46
N SER A 177 10.03 10.04 8.13
CA SER A 177 11.32 9.45 7.75
C SER A 177 11.30 7.94 8.06
N VAL A 178 12.02 7.16 7.26
CA VAL A 178 12.07 5.69 7.42
C VAL A 178 13.52 5.24 7.55
N GLU A 179 13.82 4.54 8.64
CA GLU A 179 15.12 3.92 8.88
C GLU A 179 15.02 2.41 8.74
N LEU A 180 15.79 1.83 7.82
CA LEU A 180 15.84 0.39 7.62
C LEU A 180 16.99 -0.23 8.43
N VAL A 181 16.70 -1.29 9.17
CA VAL A 181 17.68 -2.10 9.92
C VAL A 181 17.49 -3.56 9.54
N GLU A 182 18.39 -4.10 8.72
CA GLU A 182 18.22 -5.42 8.13
C GLU A 182 19.11 -6.49 8.78
N ASP A 183 18.67 -7.75 8.69
CA ASP A 183 19.46 -8.94 9.04
C ASP A 183 19.92 -8.99 10.52
N VAL A 184 19.03 -8.58 11.43
CA VAL A 184 19.21 -8.57 12.89
C VAL A 184 18.41 -9.68 13.59
N GLY A 185 18.24 -10.82 12.93
CA GLY A 185 17.46 -11.95 13.44
C GLY A 185 18.00 -12.59 14.72
N VAL A 186 17.13 -13.29 15.43
CA VAL A 186 17.41 -13.86 16.77
C VAL A 186 18.47 -14.98 16.77
N ALA A 187 18.82 -15.53 15.60
CA ALA A 187 19.89 -16.51 15.47
C ALA A 187 21.27 -15.93 15.84
N ASN A 188 21.43 -14.61 15.73
CA ASN A 188 22.59 -13.88 16.26
C ASN A 188 22.10 -12.65 17.01
N LEU A 189 21.89 -12.82 18.31
CA LEU A 189 21.33 -11.77 19.17
C LEU A 189 22.23 -10.54 19.27
N ASP A 190 23.54 -10.68 19.09
CA ASP A 190 24.48 -9.56 19.18
C ASP A 190 24.14 -8.47 18.13
N ARG A 191 23.76 -8.88 16.92
CA ARG A 191 23.35 -7.93 15.86
C ARG A 191 22.11 -7.12 16.25
N LEU A 192 21.17 -7.77 16.95
CA LEU A 192 19.98 -7.09 17.46
C LEU A 192 20.36 -6.12 18.58
N LEU A 193 21.17 -6.57 19.54
CA LEU A 193 21.57 -5.77 20.69
C LEU A 193 22.36 -4.53 20.25
N ASP A 194 23.21 -4.63 19.24
CA ASP A 194 23.93 -3.51 18.64
C ASP A 194 22.98 -2.49 17.98
N ALA A 195 21.84 -2.95 17.44
CA ALA A 195 20.85 -2.10 16.80
C ALA A 195 19.89 -1.41 17.81
N VAL A 196 19.68 -1.98 19.00
CA VAL A 196 18.71 -1.47 20.01
C VAL A 196 18.88 0.04 20.32
N PRO A 197 20.10 0.58 20.54
CA PRO A 197 20.26 2.01 20.82
C PRO A 197 19.71 2.91 19.72
N LYS A 198 19.90 2.52 18.45
CA LYS A 198 19.34 3.24 17.30
C LYS A 198 17.82 3.11 17.25
N LEU A 199 17.29 1.90 17.46
CA LEU A 199 15.85 1.62 17.39
C LEU A 199 15.04 2.34 18.47
N ARG A 200 15.64 2.63 19.64
CA ARG A 200 15.02 3.47 20.68
C ARG A 200 14.82 4.92 20.27
N GLY A 201 15.53 5.39 19.24
CA GLY A 201 15.36 6.74 18.69
C GLY A 201 14.18 6.88 17.74
N ALA A 202 13.55 5.78 17.31
CA ALA A 202 12.39 5.81 16.43
C ALA A 202 11.09 6.12 17.20
N ASP A 203 10.07 6.60 16.48
CA ASP A 203 8.75 6.91 17.03
C ASP A 203 7.76 5.74 16.90
N CYS A 204 8.03 4.84 15.97
CA CYS A 204 7.32 3.57 15.82
C CYS A 204 8.23 2.57 15.08
N LEU A 205 8.10 1.29 15.41
CA LEU A 205 8.83 0.22 14.74
C LEU A 205 7.87 -0.72 14.00
N VAL A 206 8.20 -1.04 12.74
CA VAL A 206 7.67 -2.22 12.05
C VAL A 206 8.76 -3.28 12.10
N VAL A 207 8.43 -4.45 12.63
CA VAL A 207 9.40 -5.55 12.77
C VAL A 207 8.89 -6.76 12.01
N ALA A 208 9.57 -7.06 10.91
CA ALA A 208 9.24 -8.15 10.00
C ALA A 208 10.06 -9.39 10.32
N ALA A 209 9.38 -10.53 10.49
CA ALA A 209 10.05 -11.81 10.67
C ALA A 209 9.18 -12.99 10.22
N GLY A 210 9.78 -13.89 9.44
CA GLY A 210 9.22 -15.21 9.16
C GLY A 210 9.62 -16.27 10.18
N ARG A 211 9.58 -17.54 9.75
CA ARG A 211 9.81 -18.73 10.60
C ARG A 211 8.90 -18.71 11.84
N GLU A 212 9.46 -18.74 13.05
CA GLU A 212 8.74 -18.66 14.32
C GLU A 212 8.34 -17.22 14.72
N GLY A 213 8.72 -16.20 13.94
CA GLY A 213 8.35 -14.80 14.23
C GLY A 213 8.92 -14.28 15.56
N ALA A 214 10.07 -14.77 15.99
CA ALA A 214 10.62 -14.44 17.32
C ALA A 214 11.13 -12.99 17.43
N LEU A 215 11.67 -12.41 16.35
CA LEU A 215 12.32 -11.09 16.39
C LEU A 215 11.41 -9.98 16.94
N PRO A 216 10.15 -9.78 16.46
CA PRO A 216 9.27 -8.75 17.02
C PRO A 216 9.02 -8.92 18.52
N THR A 217 8.88 -10.16 18.98
CA THR A 217 8.69 -10.45 20.41
C THR A 217 9.90 -10.07 21.24
N VAL A 218 11.10 -10.46 20.80
CA VAL A 218 12.35 -10.13 21.50
C VAL A 218 12.58 -8.62 21.49
N LEU A 219 12.47 -7.98 20.33
CA LEU A 219 12.75 -6.56 20.18
C LEU A 219 11.78 -5.69 21.00
N ALA A 220 10.49 -6.01 21.01
CA ALA A 220 9.51 -5.29 21.83
C ALA A 220 9.78 -5.42 23.35
N GLY A 221 10.48 -6.46 23.79
CA GLY A 221 10.96 -6.58 25.19
C GLY A 221 12.20 -5.73 25.51
N LEU A 222 12.86 -5.15 24.50
CA LEU A 222 14.13 -4.41 24.64
C LEU A 222 13.97 -2.88 24.44
N VAL A 223 12.82 -2.43 23.96
CA VAL A 223 12.53 -1.02 23.65
C VAL A 223 11.21 -0.57 24.29
N ASP A 224 11.09 0.73 24.49
CA ASP A 224 9.89 1.43 24.96
C ASP A 224 9.13 2.14 23.81
N VAL A 225 9.45 1.80 22.56
CA VAL A 225 8.85 2.32 21.33
C VAL A 225 7.68 1.44 20.88
N PRO A 226 6.56 1.98 20.37
CA PRO A 226 5.48 1.17 19.82
C PRO A 226 5.94 0.22 18.71
N VAL A 227 5.69 -1.08 18.89
CA VAL A 227 6.07 -2.13 17.92
C VAL A 227 4.85 -2.69 17.19
N ILE A 228 4.95 -2.71 15.86
CA ILE A 228 4.04 -3.41 14.96
C ILE A 228 4.78 -4.65 14.42
N GLY A 229 4.36 -5.82 14.86
CA GLY A 229 4.81 -7.10 14.34
C GLY A 229 4.21 -7.39 12.97
N LEU A 230 5.07 -7.64 11.99
CA LEU A 230 4.74 -8.04 10.63
C LEU A 230 5.18 -9.50 10.41
N PRO A 231 4.28 -10.49 10.59
CA PRO A 231 4.61 -11.87 10.30
C PRO A 231 4.85 -12.05 8.80
N VAL A 232 5.92 -12.76 8.43
CA VAL A 232 6.29 -12.98 7.02
C VAL A 232 6.11 -14.45 6.62
N SER A 233 5.66 -14.69 5.39
CA SER A 233 5.39 -16.04 4.86
C SER A 233 6.64 -16.90 4.58
N SER A 234 7.85 -16.36 4.73
CA SER A 234 9.12 -17.05 4.42
C SER A 234 9.41 -18.30 5.28
N GLY A 235 8.59 -18.57 6.31
CA GLY A 235 8.58 -19.80 7.11
C GLY A 235 8.26 -21.05 6.28
N TYR A 236 8.92 -22.18 6.56
CA TYR A 236 8.69 -23.47 5.88
C TYR A 236 8.42 -24.58 6.90
N GLY A 237 7.86 -25.69 6.44
CA GLY A 237 7.61 -26.87 7.27
C GLY A 237 6.39 -26.70 8.18
N ALA A 238 6.48 -27.19 9.42
CA ALA A 238 5.39 -27.11 10.38
C ALA A 238 5.10 -25.64 10.73
N GLY A 239 3.88 -25.18 10.41
CA GLY A 239 3.52 -23.76 10.55
C GLY A 239 4.17 -22.85 9.52
N GLY A 240 4.49 -23.36 8.32
CA GLY A 240 4.93 -22.56 7.17
C GLY A 240 3.88 -21.53 6.71
N ASP A 241 4.20 -20.82 5.62
CA ASP A 241 3.37 -19.75 5.05
C ASP A 241 3.02 -18.65 6.06
N GLY A 242 3.92 -18.44 7.02
CA GLY A 242 3.78 -17.43 8.07
C GLY A 242 2.84 -17.79 9.21
N LEU A 243 2.24 -19.01 9.21
CA LEU A 243 1.32 -19.43 10.26
C LEU A 243 1.98 -19.46 11.65
N ALA A 244 3.18 -20.02 11.75
CA ALA A 244 3.95 -20.05 13.00
C ALA A 244 4.28 -18.64 13.49
N ALA A 245 4.77 -17.77 12.60
CA ALA A 245 5.06 -16.37 12.92
C ALA A 245 3.80 -15.63 13.40
N LEU A 246 2.67 -15.75 12.68
CA LEU A 246 1.42 -15.10 13.05
C LEU A 246 0.92 -15.56 14.43
N LEU A 247 0.87 -16.87 14.67
CA LEU A 247 0.44 -17.41 15.95
C LEU A 247 1.39 -17.00 17.08
N GLY A 248 2.70 -17.02 16.84
CA GLY A 248 3.71 -16.58 17.81
C GLY A 248 3.53 -15.11 18.21
N LEU A 249 3.29 -14.23 17.23
CA LEU A 249 3.06 -12.81 17.49
C LEU A 249 1.74 -12.55 18.21
N LEU A 250 0.66 -13.24 17.85
CA LEU A 250 -0.65 -13.12 18.52
C LEU A 250 -0.64 -13.66 19.96
N GLN A 251 0.18 -14.68 20.25
CA GLN A 251 0.33 -15.24 21.59
C GLN A 251 1.39 -14.52 22.43
N SER A 252 2.10 -13.55 21.86
CA SER A 252 3.18 -12.87 22.54
C SER A 252 2.68 -12.12 23.78
N CYS A 253 3.41 -12.24 24.88
CA CYS A 253 3.12 -11.52 26.13
C CYS A 253 3.82 -10.16 26.21
N THR A 254 4.74 -9.87 25.28
CA THR A 254 5.30 -8.53 25.15
C THR A 254 4.29 -7.60 24.50
N VAL A 255 4.44 -6.29 24.73
CA VAL A 255 3.49 -5.30 24.21
C VAL A 255 3.81 -5.00 22.75
N LEU A 256 3.05 -5.60 21.83
CA LEU A 256 3.10 -5.30 20.41
C LEU A 256 1.71 -5.37 19.78
N SER A 257 1.53 -4.73 18.62
CA SER A 257 0.37 -4.95 17.75
C SER A 257 0.77 -5.82 16.57
N THR A 258 -0.11 -6.70 16.08
CA THR A 258 0.18 -7.59 14.96
C THR A 258 -0.72 -7.30 13.77
N VAL A 259 -0.16 -7.26 12.56
CA VAL A 259 -0.92 -7.25 11.30
C VAL A 259 -0.98 -8.65 10.70
N ASN A 260 -1.72 -8.81 9.59
CA ASN A 260 -1.78 -10.09 8.90
C ASN A 260 -0.43 -10.45 8.22
N VAL A 261 -0.28 -11.72 7.83
CA VAL A 261 0.90 -12.22 7.12
C VAL A 261 1.15 -11.41 5.86
N ASP A 262 2.41 -10.99 5.68
CA ASP A 262 2.91 -10.16 4.56
C ASP A 262 2.14 -8.85 4.36
N ALA A 263 1.38 -8.37 5.35
CA ALA A 263 0.59 -7.15 5.24
C ALA A 263 1.46 -5.89 5.44
N GLY A 264 2.52 -5.75 4.64
CA GLY A 264 3.46 -4.63 4.68
C GLY A 264 2.75 -3.28 4.55
N PHE A 265 1.78 -3.18 3.64
CA PHE A 265 0.94 -2.00 3.47
C PHE A 265 0.23 -1.60 4.76
N LEU A 266 -0.36 -2.56 5.48
CA LEU A 266 -1.04 -2.28 6.75
C LEU A 266 -0.04 -1.92 7.85
N ALA A 267 1.10 -2.60 7.93
CA ALA A 267 2.13 -2.30 8.91
C ALA A 267 2.69 -0.88 8.72
N GLY A 268 3.11 -0.53 7.50
CA GLY A 268 3.60 0.80 7.15
C GLY A 268 2.53 1.88 7.35
N SER A 269 1.28 1.60 7.00
CA SER A 269 0.15 2.51 7.23
C SER A 269 -0.06 2.78 8.73
N GLN A 270 -0.08 1.75 9.57
CA GLN A 270 -0.28 1.91 11.01
C GLN A 270 0.91 2.64 11.65
N ALA A 271 2.13 2.32 11.25
CA ALA A 271 3.32 3.01 11.73
C ALA A 271 3.28 4.51 11.39
N ALA A 272 2.87 4.85 10.17
CA ALA A 272 2.73 6.24 9.76
C ALA A 272 1.61 7.00 10.52
N LEU A 273 0.51 6.32 10.89
CA LEU A 273 -0.52 6.92 11.75
C LEU A 273 0.02 7.23 13.14
N VAL A 274 0.79 6.30 13.73
CA VAL A 274 1.45 6.52 15.03
C VAL A 274 2.43 7.69 14.92
N ALA A 275 3.30 7.67 13.91
CA ALA A 275 4.28 8.71 13.65
C ALA A 275 3.63 10.10 13.50
N ARG A 276 2.50 10.19 12.79
CA ARG A 276 1.73 11.43 12.65
C ARG A 276 1.24 11.95 14.00
N ARG A 277 0.70 11.09 14.86
CA ARG A 277 0.23 11.50 16.19
C ARG A 277 1.38 11.94 17.11
N VAL A 278 2.54 11.31 17.00
CA VAL A 278 3.74 11.72 17.73
C VAL A 278 4.21 13.10 17.25
N ALA A 279 4.29 13.32 15.93
CA ALA A 279 4.65 14.61 15.35
C ALA A 279 3.67 15.72 15.75
N ASP A 280 2.36 15.46 15.68
CA ASP A 280 1.31 16.42 16.09
C ASP A 280 1.42 16.78 17.58
N ALA A 281 1.80 15.83 18.44
CA ALA A 281 2.00 16.06 19.87
C ALA A 281 3.29 16.84 20.19
N ARG A 282 4.31 16.76 19.34
CA ARG A 282 5.55 17.56 19.43
C ARG A 282 5.36 18.99 18.95
N ALA A 283 4.48 19.20 17.98
CA ALA A 283 4.19 20.52 17.45
C ALA A 283 3.69 21.43 18.61
N PRO A 284 4.21 22.66 18.72
CA PRO A 284 3.71 23.60 19.72
C PRO A 284 2.20 23.78 19.51
N ALA A 285 1.43 23.75 20.60
CA ALA A 285 -0.02 23.87 20.54
C ALA A 285 -0.41 25.09 19.70
N ASP A 286 -1.15 24.86 18.61
CA ASP A 286 -1.71 25.94 17.79
C ASP A 286 -2.74 26.71 18.64
N PRO A 287 -2.47 27.97 19.02
CA PRO A 287 -3.39 28.76 19.85
C PRO A 287 -4.70 29.07 19.11
N ALA A 288 -4.78 28.87 17.79
CA ALA A 288 -6.00 29.08 17.00
C ALA A 288 -6.98 27.88 16.99
N LYS A 289 -6.61 26.74 17.61
CA LYS A 289 -7.45 25.53 17.69
C LYS A 289 -8.09 25.30 19.08
N ARG A 290 -8.12 26.31 19.95
CA ARG A 290 -8.81 26.29 21.25
C ARG A 290 -10.02 27.22 21.28
#